data_AF-A0A6L8GGM0-F1
#
_entry.id   AF-A0A6L8GGM0-F1
#
_cell.length_a   1.000
_cell.length_b   1.000
_cell.length_c   1.000
_cell.angle_alpha   90.00
_cell.angle_beta   90.00
_cell.angle_gamma   90.00
#
_symmetry.space_group_name_H-M   'P 1'
#
loop_
_entity.id
_entity.type
_entity.pdbx_description
1 polymer ?
#
loop_
_entity_poly.entity_id
_entity_poly.type
_entity_poly.pdbx_seq_one_letter_code
_entity_poly.pdbx_strand_id
1 'polypeptide(L)'
;MGFAPADILFVAELRGGADDWEEFYCASIEWDWDDDTRSQSTPDCDPYEAGTSRIRRRYSMRHRFEYGGRYEVRFRLLNRDDPVASARAVVELRGGRFGRFD
;
A
#
# COMPACT_ATOMS: atom_id res chain seq x y z
N MET A 1 -7.16 -8.73 14.75
CA MET A 1 -6.24 -8.98 15.89
C MET A 1 -5.42 -10.22 15.59
N GLY A 2 -4.11 -10.17 15.84
CA GLY A 2 -3.17 -11.29 15.65
C GLY A 2 -2.04 -11.26 16.69
N PHE A 3 -1.00 -12.10 16.52
CA PHE A 3 0.17 -12.13 17.40
C PHE A 3 1.46 -11.89 16.62
N ALA A 4 2.41 -11.15 17.20
CA ALA A 4 3.72 -10.92 16.61
C ALA A 4 4.72 -12.06 16.93
N PRO A 5 5.66 -12.39 16.01
CA PRO A 5 5.78 -11.82 14.68
C PRO A 5 4.66 -12.31 13.73
N ALA A 6 4.21 -11.45 12.82
CA ALA A 6 3.12 -11.75 11.89
C ALA A 6 3.49 -11.39 10.45
N ASP A 7 3.33 -12.34 9.52
CA ASP A 7 3.37 -12.11 8.07
C ASP A 7 1.95 -11.90 7.56
N ILE A 8 1.66 -10.71 7.04
CA ILE A 8 0.32 -10.32 6.61
C ILE A 8 0.35 -9.89 5.14
N LEU A 9 -0.55 -10.45 4.34
CA LEU A 9 -0.80 -10.00 2.98
C LEU A 9 -1.81 -8.84 2.99
N PHE A 10 -1.37 -7.68 2.55
CA PHE A 10 -2.23 -6.52 2.32
C PHE A 10 -2.67 -6.48 0.87
N VAL A 11 -3.92 -6.06 0.67
CA VAL A 11 -4.50 -5.85 -0.66
C VAL A 11 -5.22 -4.50 -0.68
N ALA A 12 -4.75 -3.60 -1.53
CA ALA A 12 -5.47 -2.38 -1.87
C ALA A 12 -6.23 -2.60 -3.18
N GLU A 13 -7.51 -2.23 -3.19
CA GLU A 13 -8.40 -2.36 -4.34
C GLU A 13 -9.01 -1.01 -4.69
N LEU A 14 -8.70 -0.52 -5.89
CA LEU A 14 -9.34 0.66 -6.46
C LEU A 14 -10.69 0.24 -7.05
N ARG A 15 -11.76 0.91 -6.60
CA ARG A 15 -13.15 0.60 -6.98
C ARG A 15 -13.81 1.78 -7.67
N GLY A 16 -14.69 1.49 -8.62
CA GLY A 16 -15.38 2.50 -9.43
C GLY A 16 -14.44 3.22 -10.41
N GLY A 17 -14.92 4.32 -10.96
CA GLY A 17 -14.18 5.14 -11.94
C GLY A 17 -14.07 4.50 -13.33
N ALA A 18 -13.51 5.26 -14.27
CA ALA A 18 -13.19 4.77 -15.61
C ALA A 18 -11.97 3.82 -15.58
N ASP A 19 -11.91 2.88 -16.52
CA ASP A 19 -10.82 1.91 -16.65
C ASP A 19 -9.53 2.52 -17.23
N ASP A 20 -9.64 3.66 -17.89
CA ASP A 20 -8.58 4.34 -18.65
C ASP A 20 -8.25 5.72 -18.06
N TRP A 21 -8.48 5.93 -16.76
CA TRP A 21 -8.16 7.21 -16.14
C TRP A 21 -6.64 7.48 -16.12
N GLU A 22 -6.19 8.42 -16.95
CA GLU A 22 -4.77 8.70 -17.20
C GLU A 22 -3.95 8.93 -15.93
N GLU A 23 -4.51 9.62 -14.94
CA GLU A 23 -3.82 9.93 -13.68
C GLU A 23 -3.48 8.69 -12.84
N PHE A 24 -4.22 7.59 -13.03
CA PHE A 24 -3.97 6.31 -12.34
C PHE A 24 -3.24 5.31 -13.24
N TYR A 25 -3.01 5.67 -14.50
CA TYR A 25 -2.24 4.84 -15.40
C TYR A 25 -0.77 4.87 -15.01
N CYS A 26 -0.16 3.68 -14.94
CA CYS A 26 1.23 3.49 -14.54
C CYS A 26 1.62 4.17 -13.20
N ALA A 27 0.65 4.41 -12.32
CA ALA A 27 0.93 5.09 -11.06
C ALA A 27 1.81 4.22 -10.14
N SER A 28 2.78 4.88 -9.50
CA SER A 28 3.61 4.28 -8.46
C SER A 28 2.77 3.99 -7.22
N ILE A 29 3.21 3.05 -6.41
CA ILE A 29 2.58 2.77 -5.11
C ILE A 29 3.58 2.97 -3.98
N GLU A 30 3.04 3.40 -2.84
CA GLU A 30 3.73 3.40 -1.56
C GLU A 30 2.88 2.70 -0.51
N TRP A 31 3.55 1.85 0.27
CA TRP A 31 3.06 1.33 1.54
C TRP A 31 3.91 1.93 2.66
N ASP A 32 3.26 2.56 3.63
CA ASP A 32 3.83 2.97 4.90
C ASP A 32 3.22 2.06 5.98
N TRP A 33 4.10 1.31 6.65
CA TRP A 33 3.72 0.21 7.53
C TRP A 33 3.51 0.65 8.99
N ASP A 34 3.82 1.90 9.32
CA ASP A 34 3.75 2.44 10.69
C ASP A 34 4.70 1.74 11.68
N ASP A 35 5.78 1.15 11.18
CA ASP A 35 6.86 0.49 11.94
C ASP A 35 8.25 1.00 11.55
N ASP A 36 8.31 2.27 11.11
CA ASP A 36 9.48 2.95 10.54
C ASP A 36 9.97 2.39 9.19
N THR A 37 9.27 1.41 8.62
CA THR A 37 9.57 0.90 7.28
C THR A 37 8.52 1.30 6.25
N ARG A 38 8.96 1.39 4.99
CA ARG A 38 8.12 1.72 3.84
C ARG A 38 8.50 0.83 2.66
N SER A 39 7.57 0.64 1.74
CA SER A 39 7.82 -0.08 0.49
C SER A 39 7.22 0.69 -0.68
N GLN A 40 8.01 0.86 -1.73
CA GLN A 40 7.60 1.59 -2.92
C GLN A 40 7.84 0.76 -4.17
N SER A 41 6.98 0.92 -5.17
CA SER A 41 7.13 0.28 -6.47
C SER A 41 6.58 1.17 -7.56
N THR A 42 7.38 1.36 -8.60
CA THR A 42 6.99 2.02 -9.84
C THR A 42 6.89 0.94 -10.92
N PRO A 43 5.72 0.77 -11.56
CA PRO A 43 5.60 -0.16 -12.67
C PRO A 43 6.31 0.39 -13.91
N ASP A 44 6.85 -0.52 -14.73
CA ASP A 44 7.36 -0.20 -16.05
C ASP A 44 6.23 -0.44 -17.07
N CYS A 45 5.71 0.64 -17.65
CA CYS A 45 4.59 0.59 -18.59
C CYS A 45 4.89 1.37 -19.85
N ASP A 46 4.26 0.96 -20.95
CA ASP A 46 4.20 1.75 -22.18
C ASP A 46 3.53 3.11 -21.95
N PRO A 47 3.77 4.10 -22.83
CA PRO A 47 3.04 5.37 -22.81
C PRO A 47 1.51 5.19 -22.79
N TYR A 48 0.81 6.16 -22.21
CA TYR A 48 -0.65 6.13 -22.15
C TYR A 48 -1.29 6.29 -23.54
N GLU A 49 -2.27 5.44 -23.84
CA GLU A 49 -3.10 5.50 -25.04
C GLU A 49 -4.59 5.46 -24.67
N ALA A 50 -5.31 6.55 -24.96
CA ALA A 50 -6.73 6.67 -24.63
C ALA A 50 -7.57 5.56 -25.27
N GLY A 51 -8.45 4.93 -24.49
CA GLY A 51 -9.29 3.81 -24.92
C GLY A 51 -8.58 2.44 -25.03
N THR A 52 -7.24 2.41 -24.95
CA THR A 52 -6.43 1.17 -24.98
C THR A 52 -5.85 0.85 -23.61
N SER A 53 -5.18 1.83 -23.01
CA SER A 53 -4.52 1.71 -21.71
C SER A 53 -5.54 1.44 -20.61
N ARG A 54 -5.18 0.55 -19.68
CA ARG A 54 -6.02 0.21 -18.52
C ARG A 54 -5.25 0.40 -17.23
N ILE A 55 -5.93 0.95 -16.24
CA ILE A 55 -5.37 1.14 -14.91
C ILE A 55 -5.31 -0.20 -14.16
N ARG A 56 -4.26 -0.36 -13.35
CA ARG A 56 -4.19 -1.48 -12.39
C ARG A 56 -5.14 -1.18 -11.23
N ARG A 57 -5.96 -2.16 -10.85
CA ARG A 57 -6.93 -1.98 -9.76
C ARG A 57 -6.58 -2.65 -8.46
N ARG A 58 -5.69 -3.65 -8.51
CA ARG A 58 -5.36 -4.47 -7.35
C ARG A 58 -3.86 -4.45 -7.10
N TYR A 59 -3.50 -4.04 -5.91
CA TYR A 59 -2.13 -3.94 -5.43
C TYR A 59 -2.02 -4.79 -4.18
N SER A 60 -0.96 -5.60 -4.10
CA SER A 60 -0.77 -6.50 -2.97
C SER A 60 0.67 -6.56 -2.55
N MET A 61 0.91 -6.62 -1.25
CA MET A 61 2.24 -6.73 -0.69
C MET A 61 2.19 -7.47 0.63
N ARG A 62 3.16 -8.36 0.87
CA ARG A 62 3.37 -8.98 2.17
C ARG A 62 4.27 -8.09 2.99
N HIS A 63 3.90 -7.91 4.26
CA HIS A 63 4.76 -7.25 5.24
C HIS A 63 4.82 -8.08 6.51
N ARG A 64 6.00 -8.10 7.13
CA ARG A 64 6.24 -8.83 8.37
C ARG A 64 6.43 -7.85 9.51
N PHE A 65 5.53 -7.90 10.48
CA PHE A 65 5.65 -7.14 11.72
C PHE A 65 6.38 -7.99 12.76
N GLU A 66 7.49 -7.48 13.30
CA GLU A 66 8.27 -8.19 14.30
C GLU A 66 7.72 -8.02 15.73
N TYR A 67 7.04 -6.92 16.00
CA TYR A 67 6.62 -6.53 17.35
C TYR A 67 5.09 -6.42 17.48
N GLY A 68 4.62 -6.53 18.72
CA GLY A 68 3.24 -6.23 19.06
C GLY A 68 3.02 -4.72 19.10
N GLY A 69 1.82 -4.29 18.73
CA GLY A 69 1.50 -2.89 18.58
C GLY A 69 0.20 -2.67 17.82
N ARG A 70 -0.13 -1.39 17.65
CA ARG A 70 -1.19 -0.94 16.76
C ARG A 70 -0.52 -0.18 15.63
N TYR A 71 -0.74 -0.66 14.40
CA TYR A 71 -0.12 -0.13 13.19
C TYR A 71 -1.21 0.46 12.28
N GLU A 72 -1.07 1.71 11.87
CA GLU A 72 -1.88 2.32 10.81
C GLU A 72 -1.18 2.18 9.45
N VAL A 73 -1.46 1.07 8.76
CA VAL A 73 -0.93 0.83 7.41
C VAL A 73 -1.58 1.78 6.42
N ARG A 74 -0.76 2.57 5.73
CA ARG A 74 -1.16 3.57 4.75
C ARG A 74 -0.72 3.15 3.35
N PHE A 75 -1.67 3.07 2.44
CA PHE A 75 -1.44 2.86 1.01
C PHE A 75 -1.63 4.18 0.27
N ARG A 76 -0.70 4.52 -0.63
CA ARG A 76 -0.81 5.67 -1.54
C ARG A 76 -0.58 5.23 -2.98
N LEU A 77 -1.40 5.76 -3.87
CA LEU A 77 -1.17 5.76 -5.30
C LEU A 77 -0.54 7.10 -5.66
N LEU A 78 0.61 7.09 -6.34
CA LEU A 78 1.40 8.26 -6.66
C LEU A 78 1.46 8.44 -8.18
N ASN A 79 1.08 9.62 -8.67
CA ASN A 79 1.42 10.05 -10.01
C ASN A 79 2.77 10.76 -9.93
N ARG A 80 3.82 10.13 -10.47
CA ARG A 80 5.22 10.49 -10.18
C ARG A 80 5.46 10.44 -8.66
N ASP A 81 5.46 11.59 -8.01
CA ASP A 81 5.67 11.73 -6.56
C ASP A 81 4.43 12.29 -5.82
N ASP A 82 3.40 12.72 -6.56
CA ASP A 82 2.21 13.34 -5.99
C ASP A 82 1.15 12.30 -5.64
N PRO A 83 0.62 12.27 -4.40
CA PRO A 83 -0.40 11.32 -4.01
C PRO A 83 -1.76 11.67 -4.65
N VAL A 84 -2.27 10.78 -5.49
CA VAL A 84 -3.53 10.95 -6.22
C VAL A 84 -4.68 10.11 -5.64
N ALA A 85 -4.35 9.06 -4.88
CA ALA A 85 -5.31 8.29 -4.09
C ALA A 85 -4.67 7.70 -2.84
N SER A 86 -5.46 7.41 -1.81
CA SER A 86 -4.97 6.75 -0.59
C SER A 86 -6.02 5.86 0.07
N ALA A 87 -5.54 4.90 0.84
CA ALA A 87 -6.35 4.04 1.70
C ALA A 87 -5.58 3.73 3.00
N ARG A 88 -6.30 3.34 4.05
CA ARG A 88 -5.69 2.96 5.32
C ARG A 88 -6.36 1.75 5.94
N ALA A 89 -5.59 0.96 6.68
CA ALA A 89 -6.06 -0.16 7.47
C ALA A 89 -5.34 -0.17 8.82
N VAL A 90 -6.06 -0.52 9.89
CA VAL A 90 -5.47 -0.64 11.23
C VAL A 90 -5.26 -2.12 11.55
N VAL A 91 -4.05 -2.46 11.98
CA VAL A 91 -3.69 -3.80 12.44
C VAL A 91 -3.31 -3.74 13.91
N GLU A 92 -3.89 -4.64 14.71
CA GLU A 92 -3.57 -4.80 16.12
C GLU A 92 -2.94 -6.18 16.35
N LEU A 93 -1.68 -6.17 16.80
CA LEU A 93 -0.90 -7.37 17.13
C LEU A 93 -0.58 -7.42 18.62
N ARG A 94 -0.78 -8.58 19.23
CA ARG A 94 -0.44 -8.87 20.62
C ARG A 94 0.89 -9.65 20.69
N GLY A 95 1.57 -9.61 21.84
CA GLY A 95 2.82 -10.35 22.05
C GLY A 95 4.05 -9.68 21.43
N GLY A 96 5.25 -10.23 21.71
CA GLY A 96 6.53 -9.63 21.31
C GLY A 96 7.08 -8.61 22.32
N ARG A 97 8.41 -8.44 22.34
CA ARG A 97 9.13 -7.48 23.19
C ARG A 97 8.54 -6.10 22.90
N PHE A 98 7.90 -5.45 23.88
CA PHE A 98 7.36 -4.10 23.72
C PHE A 98 8.48 -3.20 23.17
N GLY A 99 8.33 -2.72 21.94
CA GLY A 99 9.17 -1.66 21.42
C GLY A 99 9.00 -0.47 22.34
N ARG A 100 10.05 -0.20 23.12
CA ARG A 100 10.11 0.96 24.01
C ARG A 100 10.25 2.17 23.10
N PHE A 101 9.18 2.94 22.96
CA PHE A 101 9.24 4.30 22.45
C PHE A 101 9.73 5.16 23.63
N ASP A 102 11.01 5.52 23.63
CA ASP A 102 11.53 6.61 24.47
C ASP A 102 11.27 7.96 23.78
#